data_AF-A0A1C7FGE2-F1
#
_entry.id   AF-A0A1C7FGE2-F1
#
_cell.length_a   1.000
_cell.length_b   1.000
_cell.length_c   1.000
_cell.angle_alpha   90.00
_cell.angle_beta   90.00
_cell.angle_gamma   90.00
#
_symmetry.space_group_name_H-M   'P 1'
#
loop_
_entity.id
_entity.type
_entity.pdbx_description
1 polymer ?
#
loop_
_entity_poly.entity_id
_entity_poly.type
_entity_poly.pdbx_seq_one_letter_code
_entity_poly.pdbx_strand_id
1 'polypeptide(L)'
;MPYIENLEGYYDWINPQFYNQGGDGIWIDGVGWIAQNNDALKEEFIYYISDSLVNGTRGFHQIPSSKLVFGIPSSIDAAATGYVQNPQDLYDAFARLSAQGQPLRGVMTWSVNWDMGTNAAGQAYNEQFIKDYGSFVHGQTPPPPPPAGVPVLKGVENTRVLHGSAFNELAGVTASDKEDGELTNTIVVEGIVDTNQIGTYVLTYRVQDSDNNETVKARSVEVYSQKPVFSGVSDTTVLIGSAFNPLTGVTATDAEDGELTEQIRVSGQVDTAVAGTYALEYAVTDSANQTVRVERNVVVNDGSSCANAWDAATTYVEGNQVSHDGATWEAGWWTRGDEPGTTGEWGVWKKVSDSSCGGETPDPETDLEMTVTGLASEYVAANGSVNLSLSLAANEALDVTVMALDSSNTVVNQAQVNLVDTKAITLEIYDAQVGQYTLEVTGSAADGEMVVFSQSFLVKEEGTVTPPPSDIPPYQAGTNYQAGDRVLGADNAVYECKPWPTTAWCASASYAPADSLYWKEAWTKL
;
A
#
# COMPACT_ATOMS: atom_id res chain seq x y z
N MET A 1 0.21 -17.89 27.45
CA MET A 1 1.02 -18.50 26.37
C MET A 1 1.72 -19.80 26.73
N PRO A 2 2.49 -19.95 27.84
CA PRO A 2 3.22 -21.19 28.09
C PRO A 2 2.32 -22.43 28.20
N TYR A 3 1.05 -22.28 28.59
CA TYR A 3 0.12 -23.43 28.65
C TYR A 3 -0.24 -24.02 27.29
N ILE A 4 -0.48 -23.20 26.26
CA ILE A 4 -0.88 -23.70 24.93
C ILE A 4 0.32 -24.41 24.29
N GLU A 5 1.47 -23.75 24.27
CA GLU A 5 2.71 -24.28 23.67
C GLU A 5 3.24 -25.54 24.37
N ASN A 6 3.12 -25.61 25.71
CA ASN A 6 3.58 -26.77 26.48
C ASN A 6 2.59 -27.94 26.45
N LEU A 7 1.32 -27.69 26.13
CA LEU A 7 0.30 -28.73 25.99
C LEU A 7 -0.03 -29.01 24.52
N GLU A 8 0.74 -28.47 23.58
CA GLU A 8 0.59 -28.77 22.16
C GLU A 8 0.74 -30.29 21.94
N GLY A 9 -0.24 -30.90 21.25
CA GLY A 9 -0.38 -32.35 21.16
C GLY A 9 -1.08 -33.06 22.34
N TYR A 10 -1.29 -32.38 23.48
CA TYR A 10 -1.99 -32.93 24.66
C TYR A 10 -3.41 -32.41 24.82
N TYR A 11 -3.70 -31.15 24.46
CA TYR A 11 -5.05 -30.61 24.59
C TYR A 11 -5.98 -31.10 23.46
N ASP A 12 -7.20 -31.46 23.83
CA ASP A 12 -8.25 -31.85 22.88
C ASP A 12 -8.82 -30.62 22.15
N TRP A 13 -9.15 -29.56 22.89
CA TRP A 13 -9.60 -28.27 22.38
C TRP A 13 -9.40 -27.16 23.41
N ILE A 14 -9.56 -25.92 22.97
CA ILE A 14 -9.53 -24.72 23.80
C ILE A 14 -10.84 -23.98 23.60
N ASN A 15 -11.46 -23.55 24.70
CA ASN A 15 -12.66 -22.73 24.70
C ASN A 15 -12.41 -21.34 25.34
N PRO A 16 -11.84 -20.38 24.60
CA PRO A 16 -11.59 -19.04 25.13
C PRO A 16 -12.90 -18.38 25.56
N GLN A 17 -12.81 -17.50 26.56
CA GLN A 17 -13.95 -16.74 27.04
C GLN A 17 -14.05 -15.45 26.24
N PHE A 18 -15.00 -15.36 25.30
CA PHE A 18 -15.27 -14.14 24.53
C PHE A 18 -16.33 -13.26 25.21
N TYR A 19 -16.21 -13.14 26.52
CA TYR A 19 -17.11 -12.39 27.39
C TYR A 19 -16.35 -11.77 28.56
N ASN A 20 -16.96 -10.78 29.21
CA ASN A 20 -16.38 -9.98 30.31
C ASN A 20 -15.16 -9.10 29.95
N GLN A 21 -14.85 -8.90 28.67
CA GLN A 21 -13.72 -8.06 28.24
C GLN A 21 -14.13 -6.63 27.83
N GLY A 22 -15.43 -6.33 27.83
CA GLY A 22 -15.93 -4.97 27.56
C GLY A 22 -15.58 -4.50 26.15
N GLY A 23 -14.92 -3.34 26.06
CA GLY A 23 -14.53 -2.71 24.80
C GLY A 23 -13.29 -3.29 24.15
N ASP A 24 -12.65 -4.29 24.77
CA ASP A 24 -11.53 -5.01 24.16
C ASP A 24 -11.99 -5.79 22.92
N GLY A 25 -11.06 -6.09 22.02
CA GLY A 25 -11.41 -6.63 20.72
C GLY A 25 -10.23 -6.77 19.77
N ILE A 26 -10.51 -6.57 18.49
CA ILE A 26 -9.53 -6.78 17.41
C ILE A 26 -9.56 -5.61 16.43
N TRP A 27 -8.37 -5.18 15.99
CA TRP A 27 -8.22 -4.24 14.89
C TRP A 27 -8.14 -4.98 13.56
N ILE A 28 -8.93 -4.56 12.58
CA ILE A 28 -8.96 -5.12 11.22
C ILE A 28 -8.64 -4.02 10.21
N ASP A 29 -7.60 -4.21 9.41
CA ASP A 29 -7.21 -3.24 8.39
C ASP A 29 -8.35 -3.02 7.38
N GLY A 30 -8.67 -1.76 7.12
CA GLY A 30 -9.78 -1.35 6.26
C GLY A 30 -11.18 -1.38 6.91
N VAL A 31 -11.34 -2.01 8.08
CA VAL A 31 -12.63 -2.05 8.82
C VAL A 31 -12.57 -1.25 10.12
N GLY A 32 -11.43 -1.26 10.81
CA GLY A 32 -11.20 -0.57 12.08
C GLY A 32 -11.34 -1.48 13.30
N TRP A 33 -11.66 -0.86 14.45
CA TRP A 33 -11.77 -1.55 15.74
C TRP A 33 -13.10 -2.28 15.91
N ILE A 34 -13.04 -3.58 16.19
CA ILE A 34 -14.20 -4.42 16.45
C ILE A 34 -14.16 -4.92 17.89
N ALA A 35 -14.99 -4.32 18.73
CA ALA A 35 -15.05 -4.61 20.16
C ALA A 35 -15.97 -5.80 20.49
N GLN A 36 -15.62 -6.57 21.52
CA GLN A 36 -16.38 -7.70 22.04
C GLN A 36 -17.80 -7.29 22.49
N ASN A 37 -17.97 -6.08 23.00
CA ASN A 37 -19.28 -5.54 23.42
C ASN A 37 -20.04 -4.78 22.31
N ASN A 38 -19.58 -4.80 21.06
CA ASN A 38 -20.29 -4.19 19.95
C ASN A 38 -21.30 -5.18 19.36
N ASP A 39 -22.57 -5.05 19.75
CA ASP A 39 -23.63 -5.94 19.29
C ASP A 39 -24.01 -5.71 17.81
N ALA A 40 -23.71 -4.54 17.24
CA ALA A 40 -23.96 -4.26 15.82
C ALA A 40 -22.92 -4.91 14.89
N LEU A 41 -21.74 -5.27 15.42
CA LEU A 41 -20.66 -5.95 14.70
C LEU A 41 -20.36 -7.32 15.31
N LYS A 42 -21.38 -7.98 15.86
CA LYS A 42 -21.18 -9.24 16.61
C LYS A 42 -20.72 -10.36 15.69
N GLU A 43 -21.29 -10.46 14.49
CA GLU A 43 -20.89 -11.45 13.49
C GLU A 43 -19.41 -11.24 13.13
N GLU A 44 -19.04 -10.01 12.80
CA GLU A 44 -17.67 -9.64 12.45
C GLU A 44 -16.71 -9.92 13.60
N PHE A 45 -17.10 -9.60 14.84
CA PHE A 45 -16.30 -9.92 16.02
C PHE A 45 -16.03 -11.43 16.11
N ILE A 46 -17.07 -12.27 16.05
CA ILE A 46 -16.94 -13.73 16.13
C ILE A 46 -16.08 -14.25 14.98
N TYR A 47 -16.33 -13.80 13.75
CA TYR A 47 -15.59 -14.21 12.57
C TYR A 47 -14.11 -13.84 12.65
N TYR A 48 -13.79 -12.55 12.83
CA TYR A 48 -12.41 -12.07 12.73
C TYR A 48 -11.54 -12.54 13.90
N ILE A 49 -12.07 -12.63 15.12
CA ILE A 49 -11.28 -13.13 16.25
C ILE A 49 -11.00 -14.63 16.10
N SER A 50 -11.98 -15.40 15.61
CA SER A 50 -11.81 -16.83 15.35
C SER A 50 -10.85 -17.07 14.19
N ASP A 51 -10.99 -16.34 13.08
CA ASP A 51 -10.07 -16.38 11.93
C ASP A 51 -8.63 -16.07 12.36
N SER A 52 -8.46 -15.09 13.24
CA SER A 52 -7.13 -14.73 13.76
C SER A 52 -6.52 -15.82 14.61
N LEU A 53 -7.30 -16.42 15.52
CA LEU A 53 -6.87 -17.53 16.35
C LEU A 53 -6.58 -18.77 15.51
N VAL A 54 -7.41 -19.09 14.52
CA VAL A 54 -7.21 -20.28 13.66
C VAL A 54 -5.95 -20.17 12.83
N ASN A 55 -5.65 -18.98 12.32
CA ASN A 55 -4.54 -18.75 11.40
C ASN A 55 -3.27 -18.22 12.07
N GLY A 56 -3.30 -17.92 13.38
CA GLY A 56 -2.16 -17.31 14.08
C GLY A 56 -1.82 -15.91 13.55
N THR A 57 -2.84 -15.14 13.15
CA THR A 57 -2.66 -13.82 12.52
C THR A 57 -3.10 -12.70 13.47
N ARG A 58 -2.81 -11.45 13.10
CA ARG A 58 -3.26 -10.23 13.82
C ARG A 58 -2.83 -10.19 15.29
N GLY A 59 -1.66 -10.79 15.59
CA GLY A 59 -1.09 -10.85 16.94
C GLY A 59 -1.67 -11.96 17.83
N PHE A 60 -2.53 -12.84 17.31
CA PHE A 60 -3.08 -13.97 18.06
C PHE A 60 -2.25 -15.24 17.89
N HIS A 61 -2.16 -16.03 18.95
CA HIS A 61 -1.52 -17.35 18.91
C HIS A 61 -2.42 -18.34 18.17
N GLN A 62 -1.81 -19.24 17.39
CA GLN A 62 -2.56 -20.21 16.60
C GLN A 62 -3.25 -21.27 17.47
N ILE A 63 -4.54 -21.50 17.25
CA ILE A 63 -5.31 -22.63 17.77
C ILE A 63 -6.02 -23.26 16.56
N PRO A 64 -5.72 -24.50 16.16
CA PRO A 64 -6.36 -25.13 15.00
C PRO A 64 -7.89 -25.03 15.06
N SER A 65 -8.56 -24.79 13.93
CA SER A 65 -10.03 -24.69 13.87
C SER A 65 -10.73 -25.91 14.45
N SER A 66 -10.16 -27.10 14.25
CA SER A 66 -10.60 -28.36 14.83
C SER A 66 -10.48 -28.46 16.35
N LYS A 67 -9.76 -27.54 16.96
CA LYS A 67 -9.54 -27.44 18.40
C LYS A 67 -10.05 -26.12 19.00
N LEU A 68 -10.69 -25.25 18.22
CA LEU A 68 -11.23 -23.98 18.70
C LEU A 68 -12.73 -24.07 18.97
N VAL A 69 -13.13 -23.89 20.23
CA VAL A 69 -14.52 -23.84 20.69
C VAL A 69 -14.85 -22.42 21.14
N PHE A 70 -15.94 -21.84 20.66
CA PHE A 70 -16.26 -20.43 20.91
C PHE A 70 -17.04 -20.25 22.24
N GLY A 71 -16.44 -19.60 23.25
CA GLY A 71 -17.05 -19.43 24.57
C GLY A 71 -17.93 -18.17 24.67
N ILE A 72 -19.23 -18.36 24.96
CA ILE A 72 -20.24 -17.29 25.02
C ILE A 72 -21.15 -17.41 26.27
N PRO A 73 -21.61 -16.30 26.86
CA PRO A 73 -22.51 -16.33 28.02
C PRO A 73 -23.87 -16.95 27.69
N SER A 74 -24.48 -17.65 28.63
CA SER A 74 -25.82 -18.24 28.42
C SER A 74 -26.92 -17.17 28.34
N SER A 75 -26.73 -16.06 29.05
CA SER A 75 -27.68 -14.94 29.09
C SER A 75 -26.97 -13.65 29.49
N ILE A 76 -27.69 -12.52 29.42
CA ILE A 76 -27.19 -11.21 29.88
C ILE A 76 -26.85 -11.16 31.38
N ASP A 77 -27.44 -12.04 32.21
CA ASP A 77 -27.11 -12.11 33.64
C ASP A 77 -25.88 -13.00 33.90
N ALA A 78 -25.47 -13.81 32.92
CA ALA A 78 -24.36 -14.75 33.07
C ALA A 78 -22.97 -14.10 32.97
N ALA A 79 -22.88 -12.96 32.28
CA ALA A 79 -21.65 -12.19 32.12
C ALA A 79 -21.97 -10.71 31.89
N ALA A 80 -21.05 -9.82 32.29
CA ALA A 80 -21.24 -8.37 32.17
C ALA A 80 -21.30 -7.88 30.72
N THR A 81 -20.57 -8.53 29.81
CA THR A 81 -20.58 -8.24 28.36
C THR A 81 -20.29 -9.52 27.58
N GLY A 82 -20.66 -9.57 26.30
CA GLY A 82 -20.35 -10.68 25.39
C GLY A 82 -21.51 -11.62 25.08
N TYR A 83 -22.69 -11.40 25.66
CA TYR A 83 -23.91 -12.10 25.25
C TYR A 83 -24.22 -11.80 23.78
N VAL A 84 -24.61 -12.84 23.02
CA VAL A 84 -24.98 -12.72 21.60
C VAL A 84 -26.48 -12.45 21.54
N GLN A 85 -26.86 -11.21 21.20
CA GLN A 85 -28.27 -10.79 21.19
C GLN A 85 -29.07 -11.48 20.07
N ASN A 86 -28.44 -11.68 18.92
CA ASN A 86 -29.02 -12.30 17.75
C ASN A 86 -28.21 -13.57 17.40
N PRO A 87 -28.76 -14.79 17.64
CA PRO A 87 -28.05 -16.04 17.35
C PRO A 87 -27.59 -16.17 15.89
N GLN A 88 -28.26 -15.48 14.96
CA GLN A 88 -27.89 -15.46 13.55
C GLN A 88 -26.46 -14.96 13.31
N ASP A 89 -25.99 -14.00 14.11
CA ASP A 89 -24.63 -13.45 14.01
C ASP A 89 -23.57 -14.54 14.26
N LEU A 90 -23.85 -15.49 15.16
CA LEU A 90 -22.98 -16.64 15.39
C LEU A 90 -23.08 -17.65 14.24
N TYR A 91 -24.30 -17.91 13.75
CA TYR A 91 -24.51 -18.86 12.66
C TYR A 91 -23.78 -18.43 11.38
N ASP A 92 -23.88 -17.15 11.04
CA ASP A 92 -23.28 -16.57 9.84
C ASP A 92 -21.75 -16.54 9.96
N ALA A 93 -21.21 -16.17 11.12
CA ALA A 93 -19.77 -16.24 11.38
C ALA A 93 -19.22 -17.68 11.26
N PHE A 94 -19.90 -18.67 11.84
CA PHE A 94 -19.51 -20.09 11.73
C PHE A 94 -19.63 -20.61 10.29
N ALA A 95 -20.66 -20.19 9.55
CA ALA A 95 -20.84 -20.54 8.15
C ALA A 95 -19.72 -19.95 7.28
N ARG A 96 -19.31 -18.70 7.52
CA ARG A 96 -18.18 -18.04 6.84
C ARG A 96 -16.87 -18.78 7.09
N LEU A 97 -16.56 -19.12 8.35
CA LEU A 97 -15.38 -19.90 8.72
C LEU A 97 -15.38 -21.30 8.06
N SER A 98 -16.55 -21.93 7.99
CA SER A 98 -16.72 -23.22 7.32
C SER A 98 -16.51 -23.11 5.80
N ALA A 99 -17.02 -22.04 5.17
CA ALA A 99 -16.89 -21.80 3.74
C ALA A 99 -15.43 -21.57 3.29
N GLN A 100 -14.58 -21.06 4.18
CA GLN A 100 -13.12 -20.96 3.96
C GLN A 100 -12.35 -22.21 4.40
N GLY A 101 -13.03 -23.35 4.63
CA GLY A 101 -12.39 -24.63 4.96
C GLY A 101 -11.92 -24.74 6.42
N GLN A 102 -12.41 -23.89 7.30
CA GLN A 102 -11.97 -23.79 8.70
C GLN A 102 -13.15 -23.87 9.69
N PRO A 103 -13.99 -24.92 9.63
CA PRO A 103 -15.11 -25.05 10.56
C PRO A 103 -14.61 -25.10 12.01
N LEU A 104 -15.29 -24.36 12.91
CA LEU A 104 -14.96 -24.38 14.33
C LEU A 104 -15.48 -25.66 15.00
N ARG A 105 -14.85 -26.02 16.12
CA ARG A 105 -15.14 -27.26 16.85
C ARG A 105 -16.48 -27.25 17.59
N GLY A 106 -16.99 -26.07 17.95
CA GLY A 106 -18.29 -25.90 18.60
C GLY A 106 -18.37 -24.63 19.46
N VAL A 107 -19.31 -24.61 20.42
CA VAL A 107 -19.48 -23.52 21.40
C VAL A 107 -19.35 -24.02 22.83
N MET A 108 -18.95 -23.13 23.73
CA MET A 108 -18.94 -23.34 25.18
C MET A 108 -19.80 -22.25 25.83
N THR A 109 -20.43 -22.56 26.96
CA THR A 109 -21.18 -21.53 27.70
C THR A 109 -20.90 -21.50 29.19
N TRP A 110 -20.88 -20.28 29.72
CA TRP A 110 -21.04 -20.01 31.13
C TRP A 110 -22.47 -19.49 31.35
N SER A 111 -23.38 -20.28 31.95
CA SER A 111 -23.28 -21.70 32.27
C SER A 111 -24.66 -22.35 32.21
N VAL A 112 -24.74 -23.68 32.27
CA VAL A 112 -26.04 -24.40 32.36
C VAL A 112 -26.91 -23.90 33.51
N ASN A 113 -26.32 -23.46 34.63
CA ASN A 113 -27.05 -22.87 35.75
C ASN A 113 -27.73 -21.55 35.36
N TRP A 114 -27.07 -20.73 34.55
CA TRP A 114 -27.62 -19.47 34.05
C TRP A 114 -28.67 -19.69 32.97
N ASP A 115 -28.47 -20.69 32.10
CA ASP A 115 -29.43 -21.05 31.06
C ASP A 115 -30.77 -21.55 31.66
N MET A 116 -30.70 -22.26 32.78
CA MET A 116 -31.86 -22.69 33.58
C MET A 116 -32.33 -21.64 34.60
N GLY A 117 -31.69 -20.48 34.65
CA GLY A 117 -31.90 -19.45 35.67
C GLY A 117 -33.12 -18.55 35.42
N THR A 118 -33.25 -17.51 36.25
CA THR A 118 -34.29 -16.47 36.10
C THR A 118 -33.66 -15.08 36.14
N ASN A 119 -34.22 -14.14 35.37
CA ASN A 119 -33.81 -12.75 35.42
C ASN A 119 -34.26 -12.04 36.72
N ALA A 120 -33.87 -10.77 36.90
CA ALA A 120 -34.24 -9.96 38.06
C ALA A 120 -35.77 -9.79 38.26
N ALA A 121 -36.58 -9.96 37.22
CA ALA A 121 -38.05 -9.93 37.28
C ALA A 121 -38.66 -11.31 37.61
N GLY A 122 -37.84 -12.34 37.84
CA GLY A 122 -38.27 -13.71 38.11
C GLY A 122 -38.69 -14.49 36.87
N GLN A 123 -38.42 -13.99 35.66
CA GLN A 123 -38.73 -14.68 34.42
C GLN A 123 -37.62 -15.68 34.08
N ALA A 124 -37.98 -16.93 33.82
CA ALA A 124 -37.01 -17.98 33.49
C ALA A 124 -36.36 -17.73 32.12
N TYR A 125 -35.05 -17.95 32.03
CA TYR A 125 -34.31 -18.01 30.77
C TYR A 125 -34.67 -19.26 29.96
N ASN A 126 -35.16 -20.30 30.62
CA ASN A 126 -35.83 -21.44 30.00
C ASN A 126 -34.96 -22.09 28.92
N GLU A 127 -33.68 -22.33 29.20
CA GLU A 127 -32.78 -23.09 28.32
C GLU A 127 -32.63 -22.47 26.93
N GLN A 128 -32.67 -21.13 26.82
CA GLN A 128 -32.62 -20.43 25.54
C GLN A 128 -31.29 -20.67 24.82
N PHE A 129 -30.16 -20.73 25.55
CA PHE A 129 -28.84 -20.96 24.95
C PHE A 129 -28.78 -22.29 24.22
N ILE A 130 -29.17 -23.39 24.87
CA ILE A 130 -29.10 -24.71 24.24
C ILE A 130 -30.12 -24.85 23.10
N LYS A 131 -31.26 -24.14 23.18
CA LYS A 131 -32.25 -24.07 22.08
C LYS A 131 -31.68 -23.37 20.85
N ASP A 132 -30.95 -22.29 21.06
CA ASP A 132 -30.34 -21.52 19.97
C ASP A 132 -29.15 -22.29 19.35
N TYR A 133 -28.21 -22.78 20.15
CA TYR A 133 -26.92 -23.26 19.60
C TYR A 133 -26.80 -24.78 19.53
N GLY A 134 -27.57 -25.54 20.31
CA GLY A 134 -27.40 -27.00 20.43
C GLY A 134 -27.60 -27.74 19.11
N SER A 135 -28.73 -27.50 18.46
CA SER A 135 -29.05 -28.15 17.17
C SER A 135 -28.11 -27.71 16.05
N PHE A 136 -27.74 -26.42 16.03
CA PHE A 136 -26.82 -25.85 15.06
C PHE A 136 -25.44 -26.51 15.14
N VAL A 137 -24.83 -26.58 16.33
CA VAL A 137 -23.49 -27.13 16.51
C VAL A 137 -23.46 -28.65 16.28
N HIS A 138 -24.45 -29.39 16.75
CA HIS A 138 -24.52 -30.85 16.55
C HIS A 138 -24.96 -31.25 15.13
N GLY A 139 -25.54 -30.32 14.36
CA GLY A 139 -25.87 -30.51 12.95
C GLY A 139 -24.67 -30.34 12.01
N GLN A 140 -23.54 -29.83 12.50
CA GLN A 140 -22.31 -29.69 11.72
C GLN A 140 -21.45 -30.96 11.79
N THR A 141 -20.76 -31.28 10.70
CA THR A 141 -19.69 -32.28 10.73
C THR A 141 -18.55 -31.76 11.58
N PRO A 142 -18.14 -32.47 12.66
CA PRO A 142 -16.99 -32.07 13.45
C PRO A 142 -15.78 -31.86 12.53
N PRO A 143 -14.96 -30.83 12.75
CA PRO A 143 -13.74 -30.67 11.98
C PRO A 143 -12.89 -31.94 12.13
N PRO A 144 -12.25 -32.41 11.05
CA PRO A 144 -11.36 -33.56 11.17
C PRO A 144 -10.28 -33.23 12.21
N PRO A 145 -9.99 -34.14 13.16
CA PRO A 145 -8.85 -33.95 14.03
C PRO A 145 -7.59 -33.80 13.16
N PRO A 146 -6.57 -33.06 13.63
CA PRO A 146 -5.25 -33.12 12.98
C PRO A 146 -4.86 -34.60 12.85
N PRO A 147 -4.29 -35.03 11.72
CA PRO A 147 -3.86 -36.42 11.56
C PRO A 147 -2.96 -36.80 12.75
N ALA A 148 -3.33 -37.87 13.44
CA ALA A 148 -2.58 -38.35 14.60
C ALA A 148 -1.24 -38.92 14.13
N GLY A 149 -0.17 -38.66 14.89
CA GLY A 149 1.19 -39.10 14.56
C GLY A 149 1.87 -38.27 13.48
N VAL A 150 1.49 -37.01 13.26
CA VAL A 150 2.29 -36.10 12.42
C VAL A 150 3.30 -35.31 13.26
N PRO A 151 4.52 -35.08 12.75
CA PRO A 151 5.52 -34.30 13.45
C PRO A 151 5.09 -32.83 13.65
N VAL A 152 5.54 -32.16 14.71
CA VAL A 152 5.17 -30.78 15.05
C VAL A 152 6.32 -29.83 14.77
N LEU A 153 6.10 -28.81 13.91
CA LEU A 153 7.01 -27.68 13.68
C LEU A 153 6.68 -26.47 14.58
N LYS A 154 7.69 -25.96 15.30
CA LYS A 154 7.64 -24.75 16.14
C LYS A 154 8.66 -23.72 15.67
N GLY A 155 8.40 -22.44 15.95
CA GLY A 155 9.31 -21.32 15.60
C GLY A 155 9.23 -20.86 14.14
N VAL A 156 8.25 -21.34 13.38
CA VAL A 156 8.04 -20.99 11.96
C VAL A 156 7.03 -19.84 11.84
N GLU A 157 7.28 -18.75 12.56
CA GLU A 157 6.41 -17.57 12.53
C GLU A 157 6.93 -16.54 11.50
N ASN A 158 6.01 -15.77 10.92
CA ASN A 158 6.38 -14.67 10.02
C ASN A 158 7.34 -13.70 10.71
N THR A 159 8.30 -13.19 9.96
CA THR A 159 9.34 -12.31 10.51
C THR A 159 9.68 -11.17 9.57
N ARG A 160 10.30 -10.14 10.12
CA ARG A 160 10.87 -9.02 9.36
C ARG A 160 12.38 -9.04 9.53
N VAL A 161 13.10 -8.68 8.48
CA VAL A 161 14.56 -8.65 8.42
C VAL A 161 14.98 -7.33 7.80
N LEU A 162 16.03 -6.73 8.34
CA LEU A 162 16.54 -5.46 7.84
C LEU A 162 17.34 -5.68 6.56
N HIS A 163 17.24 -4.75 5.60
CA HIS A 163 18.04 -4.77 4.38
C HIS A 163 19.54 -4.92 4.69
N GLY A 164 20.22 -5.78 3.91
CA GLY A 164 21.65 -6.10 4.05
C GLY A 164 22.04 -6.90 5.31
N SER A 165 21.11 -7.20 6.22
CA SER A 165 21.42 -7.94 7.44
C SER A 165 21.52 -9.45 7.21
N ALA A 166 22.22 -10.15 8.12
CA ALA A 166 22.31 -11.61 8.07
C ALA A 166 21.00 -12.24 8.54
N PHE A 167 20.48 -13.21 7.78
CA PHE A 167 19.31 -14.00 8.12
C PHE A 167 19.67 -15.48 8.22
N ASN A 168 19.22 -16.15 9.28
CA ASN A 168 19.36 -17.59 9.46
C ASN A 168 17.96 -18.21 9.49
N GLU A 169 17.63 -18.95 8.45
CA GLU A 169 16.35 -19.58 8.23
C GLU A 169 15.99 -20.62 9.30
N LEU A 170 16.96 -21.26 9.94
CA LEU A 170 16.72 -22.27 10.99
C LEU A 170 16.78 -21.69 12.42
N ALA A 171 17.07 -20.40 12.58
CA ALA A 171 17.18 -19.79 13.90
C ALA A 171 15.85 -19.88 14.68
N GLY A 172 15.86 -20.61 15.79
CA GLY A 172 14.69 -20.78 16.67
C GLY A 172 13.63 -21.77 16.16
N VAL A 173 13.85 -22.40 15.01
CA VAL A 173 12.95 -23.41 14.46
C VAL A 173 13.27 -24.77 15.07
N THR A 174 12.23 -25.47 15.55
CA THR A 174 12.38 -26.84 16.08
C THR A 174 11.29 -27.76 15.55
N ALA A 175 11.59 -29.06 15.50
CA ALA A 175 10.63 -30.09 15.17
C ALA A 175 10.66 -31.23 16.19
N SER A 176 9.49 -31.75 16.52
CA SER A 176 9.38 -32.94 17.36
C SER A 176 8.15 -33.75 17.01
N ASP A 177 8.27 -35.06 17.06
CA ASP A 177 7.16 -35.99 16.97
C ASP A 177 6.96 -36.74 18.29
N LYS A 178 5.75 -37.24 18.53
CA LYS A 178 5.40 -37.94 19.78
C LYS A 178 6.00 -39.35 19.83
N GLU A 179 6.07 -40.04 18.71
CA GLU A 179 6.58 -41.40 18.59
C GLU A 179 8.10 -41.41 18.32
N ASP A 180 8.61 -40.46 17.52
CA ASP A 180 10.02 -40.36 17.12
C ASP A 180 10.88 -39.40 17.98
N GLY A 181 10.26 -38.49 18.73
CA GLY A 181 10.98 -37.55 19.59
C GLY A 181 11.52 -36.34 18.83
N GLU A 182 12.81 -36.03 18.96
CA GLU A 182 13.41 -34.79 18.44
C GLU A 182 13.75 -34.92 16.94
N LEU A 183 13.27 -33.98 16.11
CA LEU A 183 13.39 -34.01 14.64
C LEU A 183 13.99 -32.73 14.04
N THR A 184 14.48 -31.77 14.83
CA THR A 184 14.93 -30.45 14.30
C THR A 184 16.01 -30.58 13.23
N ASN A 185 16.89 -31.57 13.34
CA ASN A 185 17.97 -31.77 12.37
C ASN A 185 17.52 -32.40 11.04
N THR A 186 16.25 -32.81 10.92
CA THR A 186 15.68 -33.37 9.69
C THR A 186 14.76 -32.38 8.96
N ILE A 187 14.64 -31.15 9.48
CA ILE A 187 13.87 -30.08 8.83
C ILE A 187 14.52 -29.73 7.49
N VAL A 188 13.71 -29.72 6.43
CA VAL A 188 14.07 -29.24 5.10
C VAL A 188 13.43 -27.87 4.91
N VAL A 189 14.21 -26.90 4.44
CA VAL A 189 13.73 -25.55 4.11
C VAL A 189 13.84 -25.34 2.61
N GLU A 190 12.73 -25.03 1.97
CA GLU A 190 12.63 -24.63 0.56
C GLU A 190 12.40 -23.12 0.47
N GLY A 191 12.97 -22.48 -0.56
CA GLY A 191 12.93 -21.03 -0.73
C GLY A 191 14.23 -20.36 -0.30
N ILE A 192 14.42 -19.11 -0.72
CA ILE A 192 15.61 -18.29 -0.43
C ILE A 192 15.11 -16.91 -0.02
N VAL A 193 15.77 -16.32 0.98
CA VAL A 193 15.58 -14.90 1.33
C VAL A 193 16.84 -14.17 0.89
N ASP A 194 16.71 -13.23 -0.04
CA ASP A 194 17.78 -12.30 -0.38
C ASP A 194 17.61 -11.03 0.46
N THR A 195 18.46 -10.82 1.45
CA THR A 195 18.36 -9.65 2.32
C THR A 195 18.86 -8.36 1.65
N ASN A 196 19.47 -8.43 0.47
CA ASN A 196 19.90 -7.26 -0.32
C ASN A 196 18.80 -6.73 -1.25
N GLN A 197 17.61 -7.34 -1.21
CA GLN A 197 16.47 -6.90 -1.99
C GLN A 197 15.26 -6.77 -1.06
N ILE A 198 14.68 -5.57 -1.02
CA ILE A 198 13.45 -5.33 -0.28
C ILE A 198 12.29 -6.12 -0.90
N GLY A 199 11.42 -6.67 -0.07
CA GLY A 199 10.31 -7.48 -0.56
C GLY A 199 9.87 -8.53 0.44
N THR A 200 8.86 -9.30 0.05
CA THR A 200 8.37 -10.42 0.85
C THR A 200 8.78 -11.73 0.21
N TYR A 201 9.47 -12.56 0.98
CA TYR A 201 9.96 -13.88 0.61
C TYR A 201 9.14 -14.94 1.36
N VAL A 202 8.97 -16.11 0.74
CA VAL A 202 8.29 -17.24 1.37
C VAL A 202 9.26 -18.39 1.50
N LEU A 203 9.44 -18.87 2.73
CA LEU A 203 10.13 -20.11 3.04
C LEU A 203 9.12 -21.20 3.37
N THR A 204 9.39 -22.43 2.93
CA THR A 204 8.57 -23.60 3.24
C THR A 204 9.40 -24.59 4.05
N TYR A 205 8.98 -24.84 5.29
CA TYR A 205 9.60 -25.77 6.21
C TYR A 205 8.84 -27.08 6.15
N ARG A 206 9.57 -28.17 5.95
CA ARG A 206 9.05 -29.53 5.88
C ARG A 206 9.78 -30.40 6.88
N VAL A 207 9.05 -31.24 7.60
CA VAL A 207 9.63 -32.28 8.44
C VAL A 207 8.80 -33.54 8.28
N GLN A 208 9.49 -34.67 8.21
CA GLN A 208 8.89 -35.99 8.08
C GLN A 208 9.34 -36.88 9.25
N ASP A 209 8.43 -37.70 9.75
CA ASP A 209 8.70 -38.71 10.78
C ASP A 209 9.14 -40.06 10.17
N SER A 210 9.32 -41.09 11.01
CA SER A 210 9.75 -42.43 10.55
C SER A 210 8.66 -43.23 9.82
N ASP A 211 7.39 -42.90 10.05
CA ASP A 211 6.22 -43.48 9.39
C ASP A 211 5.84 -42.77 8.07
N ASN A 212 6.64 -41.77 7.67
CA ASN A 212 6.49 -40.92 6.49
C ASN A 212 5.37 -39.88 6.57
N ASN A 213 4.86 -39.57 7.77
CA ASN A 213 3.95 -38.45 7.94
C ASN A 213 4.71 -37.13 7.84
N GLU A 214 4.19 -36.19 7.07
CA GLU A 214 4.84 -34.90 6.79
C GLU A 214 4.04 -33.75 7.41
N THR A 215 4.77 -32.81 8.03
CA THR A 215 4.24 -31.50 8.40
C THR A 215 4.95 -30.42 7.60
N VAL A 216 4.15 -29.56 6.99
CA VAL A 216 4.61 -28.45 6.15
C VAL A 216 4.11 -27.13 6.74
N LYS A 217 4.99 -26.16 6.93
CA LYS A 217 4.64 -24.79 7.32
C LYS A 217 5.34 -23.77 6.43
N ALA A 218 4.60 -22.76 5.99
CA ALA A 218 5.18 -21.61 5.31
C ALA A 218 5.53 -20.50 6.31
N ARG A 219 6.59 -19.75 6.01
CA ARG A 219 7.02 -18.54 6.73
C ARG A 219 7.17 -17.41 5.74
N SER A 220 6.49 -16.29 6.00
CA SER A 220 6.71 -15.03 5.29
C SER A 220 7.87 -14.27 5.95
N VAL A 221 8.83 -13.84 5.14
CA VAL A 221 9.98 -13.02 5.56
C VAL A 221 9.93 -11.70 4.79
N GLU A 222 9.64 -10.61 5.49
CA GLU A 222 9.65 -9.26 4.91
C GLU A 222 11.04 -8.65 5.09
N VAL A 223 11.75 -8.42 3.98
CA VAL A 223 12.97 -7.60 3.95
C VAL A 223 12.55 -6.15 3.76
N TYR A 224 12.87 -5.31 4.76
CA TYR A 224 12.47 -3.91 4.78
C TYR A 224 13.67 -3.00 5.03
N SER A 225 13.54 -1.74 4.61
CA SER A 225 14.51 -0.66 4.82
C SER A 225 13.76 0.62 5.21
N GLN A 226 14.43 1.51 5.92
CA GLN A 226 13.94 2.87 6.16
C GLN A 226 14.36 3.76 4.99
N LYS A 227 13.63 4.88 4.82
CA LYS A 227 13.96 5.87 3.80
C LYS A 227 14.95 6.90 4.37
N PRO A 228 15.83 7.47 3.52
CA PRO A 228 16.69 8.58 3.89
C PRO A 228 15.94 9.80 4.43
N VAL A 229 16.63 10.56 5.28
CA VAL A 229 16.12 11.78 5.90
C VAL A 229 17.05 12.94 5.57
N PHE A 230 16.49 14.01 5.01
CA PHE A 230 17.20 15.27 4.78
C PHE A 230 17.23 16.16 6.03
N SER A 231 18.28 16.97 6.14
CA SER A 231 18.38 18.09 7.07
C SER A 231 19.00 19.30 6.35
N GLY A 232 18.60 20.51 6.75
CA GLY A 232 19.11 21.76 6.18
C GLY A 232 18.48 22.20 4.85
N VAL A 233 17.44 21.53 4.36
CA VAL A 233 16.70 21.87 3.14
C VAL A 233 15.49 22.76 3.46
N SER A 234 15.73 23.89 4.12
CA SER A 234 14.68 24.89 4.40
C SER A 234 14.74 26.04 3.41
N ASP A 235 13.58 26.62 3.12
CA ASP A 235 13.46 27.85 2.34
C ASP A 235 14.42 28.93 2.85
N THR A 236 14.96 29.71 1.93
CA THR A 236 15.95 30.73 2.26
C THR A 236 15.78 31.97 1.39
N THR A 237 16.30 33.08 1.89
CA THR A 237 16.41 34.33 1.14
C THR A 237 17.87 34.70 0.97
N VAL A 238 18.26 35.15 -0.22
CA VAL A 238 19.60 35.60 -0.55
C VAL A 238 19.56 36.97 -1.22
N LEU A 239 20.63 37.74 -1.05
CA LEU A 239 20.72 39.06 -1.66
C LEU A 239 21.15 38.96 -3.13
N ILE A 240 20.68 39.90 -3.96
CA ILE A 240 21.12 40.01 -5.35
C ILE A 240 22.65 40.09 -5.44
N GLY A 241 23.22 39.28 -6.31
CA GLY A 241 24.65 39.16 -6.57
C GLY A 241 25.43 38.43 -5.48
N SER A 242 24.76 37.89 -4.45
CA SER A 242 25.44 37.10 -3.43
C SER A 242 25.81 35.71 -3.96
N ALA A 243 26.90 35.15 -3.43
CA ALA A 243 27.27 33.77 -3.73
C ALA A 243 26.29 32.82 -3.02
N PHE A 244 25.73 31.88 -3.79
CA PHE A 244 24.83 30.87 -3.27
C PHE A 244 25.34 29.47 -3.68
N ASN A 245 25.51 28.59 -2.70
CA ASN A 245 25.83 27.19 -2.93
C ASN A 245 24.66 26.33 -2.41
N PRO A 246 23.92 25.65 -3.31
CA PRO A 246 22.76 24.82 -2.97
C PRO A 246 23.00 23.77 -1.87
N LEU A 247 24.22 23.23 -1.75
CA LEU A 247 24.53 22.17 -0.80
C LEU A 247 25.02 22.67 0.56
N THR A 248 25.14 23.98 0.76
CA THR A 248 25.63 24.54 2.03
C THR A 248 24.69 24.19 3.18
N GLY A 249 25.16 23.39 4.13
CA GLY A 249 24.39 23.00 5.32
C GLY A 249 23.33 21.92 5.06
N VAL A 250 23.26 21.39 3.84
CA VAL A 250 22.35 20.31 3.48
C VAL A 250 23.03 18.97 3.76
N THR A 251 22.36 18.10 4.51
CA THR A 251 22.82 16.75 4.82
C THR A 251 21.71 15.74 4.60
N ALA A 252 22.08 14.47 4.39
CA ALA A 252 21.14 13.36 4.33
C ALA A 252 21.69 12.18 5.12
N THR A 253 20.84 11.54 5.92
CA THR A 253 21.20 10.34 6.69
C THR A 253 20.16 9.26 6.53
N ASP A 254 20.59 8.01 6.64
CA ASP A 254 19.74 6.84 6.62
C ASP A 254 20.08 5.93 7.80
N ALA A 255 19.09 5.18 8.31
CA ALA A 255 19.26 4.35 9.49
C ALA A 255 20.14 3.11 9.24
N GLU A 256 20.10 2.59 8.01
CA GLU A 256 20.84 1.40 7.58
C GLU A 256 22.17 1.78 6.93
N ASP A 257 22.22 2.86 6.15
CA ASP A 257 23.41 3.26 5.40
C ASP A 257 24.28 4.33 6.06
N GLY A 258 23.75 5.05 7.06
CA GLY A 258 24.45 6.13 7.73
C GLY A 258 24.45 7.43 6.94
N GLU A 259 25.61 8.05 6.74
CA GLU A 259 25.70 9.37 6.08
C GLU A 259 25.62 9.26 4.56
N LEU A 260 24.62 9.91 3.95
CA LEU A 260 24.37 9.93 2.51
C LEU A 260 24.61 11.32 1.88
N THR A 261 25.16 12.26 2.63
CA THR A 261 25.31 13.68 2.21
C THR A 261 26.03 13.86 0.87
N GLU A 262 27.02 13.02 0.53
CA GLU A 262 27.75 13.11 -0.75
C GLU A 262 26.96 12.58 -1.96
N GLN A 263 25.82 11.93 -1.71
CA GLN A 263 25.00 11.27 -2.73
C GLN A 263 23.79 12.12 -3.14
N ILE A 264 23.59 13.26 -2.47
CA ILE A 264 22.54 14.21 -2.77
C ILE A 264 22.72 14.74 -4.21
N ARG A 265 21.63 14.72 -4.96
CA ARG A 265 21.47 15.33 -6.28
C ARG A 265 20.59 16.55 -6.14
N VAL A 266 20.90 17.62 -6.88
CA VAL A 266 20.13 18.86 -6.88
C VAL A 266 19.77 19.18 -8.32
N SER A 267 18.49 19.41 -8.58
CA SER A 267 17.94 19.94 -9.84
C SER A 267 17.39 21.36 -9.61
N GLY A 268 17.33 22.13 -10.69
CA GLY A 268 17.04 23.57 -10.68
C GLY A 268 18.29 24.43 -10.54
N GLN A 269 18.17 25.71 -10.90
CA GLN A 269 19.23 26.70 -10.79
C GLN A 269 18.69 27.97 -10.11
N VAL A 270 19.59 28.67 -9.42
CA VAL A 270 19.29 29.97 -8.81
C VAL A 270 20.17 31.01 -9.44
N ASP A 271 19.58 31.91 -10.23
CA ASP A 271 20.29 33.10 -10.70
C ASP A 271 20.21 34.20 -9.65
N THR A 272 21.29 34.35 -8.88
CA THR A 272 21.33 35.41 -7.85
C THR A 272 21.46 36.81 -8.43
N ALA A 273 21.70 36.99 -9.73
CA ALA A 273 21.70 38.30 -10.37
C ALA A 273 20.28 38.83 -10.64
N VAL A 274 19.29 37.95 -10.66
CA VAL A 274 17.89 38.27 -11.00
C VAL A 274 17.02 38.05 -9.78
N ALA A 275 16.27 39.08 -9.39
CA ALA A 275 15.30 38.96 -8.31
C ALA A 275 14.18 38.00 -8.71
N GLY A 276 13.77 37.13 -7.80
CA GLY A 276 12.78 36.10 -8.08
C GLY A 276 12.72 35.03 -6.99
N THR A 277 11.79 34.09 -7.15
CA THR A 277 11.74 32.87 -6.34
C THR A 277 12.12 31.70 -7.24
N TYR A 278 13.14 30.96 -6.82
CA TYR A 278 13.68 29.82 -7.55
C TYR A 278 13.43 28.56 -6.74
N ALA A 279 12.89 27.51 -7.38
CA ALA A 279 12.71 26.20 -6.75
C ALA A 279 13.94 25.33 -7.04
N LEU A 280 14.42 24.64 -6.01
CA LEU A 280 15.41 23.57 -6.12
C LEU A 280 14.81 22.27 -5.61
N GLU A 281 15.02 21.18 -6.34
CA GLU A 281 14.66 19.85 -5.87
C GLU A 281 15.93 19.09 -5.47
N TYR A 282 15.91 18.53 -4.26
CA TYR A 282 16.97 17.69 -3.70
C TYR A 282 16.51 16.25 -3.69
N ALA A 283 17.31 15.35 -4.26
CA ALA A 283 17.04 13.92 -4.30
C ALA A 283 18.21 13.12 -3.70
N VAL A 284 17.91 12.09 -2.92
CA VAL A 284 18.91 11.12 -2.42
C VAL A 284 18.31 9.72 -2.46
N THR A 285 19.14 8.73 -2.83
CA THR A 285 18.76 7.32 -2.93
C THR A 285 19.65 6.49 -2.02
N ASP A 286 19.06 5.60 -1.24
CA ASP A 286 19.77 4.68 -0.33
C ASP A 286 20.28 3.40 -1.04
N SER A 287 20.92 2.50 -0.30
CA SER A 287 21.39 1.21 -0.83
C SER A 287 20.27 0.22 -1.15
N ALA A 288 19.07 0.43 -0.59
CA ALA A 288 17.85 -0.31 -0.86
C ALA A 288 17.07 0.22 -2.09
N ASN A 289 17.65 1.19 -2.83
CA ASN A 289 17.08 1.88 -3.99
C ASN A 289 15.80 2.69 -3.67
N GLN A 290 15.64 3.17 -2.44
CA GLN A 290 14.55 4.07 -2.07
C GLN A 290 15.01 5.52 -2.24
N THR A 291 14.30 6.28 -3.08
CA THR A 291 14.58 7.71 -3.33
C THR A 291 13.65 8.61 -2.53
N VAL A 292 14.21 9.63 -1.87
CA VAL A 292 13.47 10.73 -1.23
C VAL A 292 13.77 12.04 -1.96
N ARG A 293 12.73 12.86 -2.13
CA ARG A 293 12.81 14.19 -2.74
C ARG A 293 12.30 15.26 -1.78
N VAL A 294 12.95 16.42 -1.76
CA VAL A 294 12.56 17.60 -0.97
C VAL A 294 12.80 18.86 -1.79
N GLU A 295 11.82 19.75 -1.82
CA GLU A 295 11.92 21.05 -2.47
C GLU A 295 12.45 22.13 -1.52
N ARG A 296 13.16 23.12 -2.08
CA ARG A 296 13.59 24.33 -1.39
C ARG A 296 13.29 25.55 -2.25
N ASN A 297 12.59 26.52 -1.68
CA ASN A 297 12.42 27.81 -2.31
C ASN A 297 13.53 28.78 -1.91
N VAL A 298 14.18 29.36 -2.92
CA VAL A 298 15.23 30.36 -2.76
C VAL A 298 14.73 31.70 -3.30
N VAL A 299 14.50 32.65 -2.39
CA VAL A 299 14.08 34.00 -2.76
C VAL A 299 15.31 34.88 -2.93
N VAL A 300 15.52 35.43 -4.12
CA VAL A 300 16.57 36.40 -4.43
C VAL A 300 15.94 37.80 -4.40
N ASN A 301 16.45 38.69 -3.54
CA ASN A 301 15.98 40.07 -3.45
C ASN A 301 17.11 41.07 -3.19
N ASP A 302 16.83 42.36 -3.36
CA ASP A 302 17.82 43.45 -3.20
C ASP A 302 18.00 43.91 -1.73
N GLY A 303 17.36 43.22 -0.77
CA GLY A 303 17.38 43.60 0.64
C GLY A 303 16.64 44.90 0.96
N SER A 304 15.85 45.45 0.02
CA SER A 304 15.02 46.62 0.29
C SER A 304 13.90 46.27 1.28
N SER A 305 13.69 47.11 2.29
CA SER A 305 12.51 46.99 3.17
C SER A 305 11.29 47.41 2.36
N CYS A 306 10.48 46.44 1.94
CA CYS A 306 9.28 46.70 1.16
C CYS A 306 8.34 47.67 1.86
N ALA A 307 7.83 48.66 1.13
CA ALA A 307 6.62 49.35 1.52
C ALA A 307 5.44 48.34 1.55
N ASN A 308 4.39 48.62 2.31
CA ASN A 308 3.22 47.72 2.38
C ASN A 308 2.59 47.56 0.99
N ALA A 309 2.03 46.37 0.69
CA ALA A 309 1.30 46.16 -0.56
C ALA A 309 0.17 47.19 -0.73
N TRP A 310 -0.01 47.67 -1.96
CA TRP A 310 -1.12 48.58 -2.27
C TRP A 310 -2.46 47.87 -2.09
N ASP A 311 -3.42 48.58 -1.50
CA ASP A 311 -4.79 48.13 -1.25
C ASP A 311 -5.75 49.20 -1.75
N ALA A 312 -6.57 48.84 -2.73
CA ALA A 312 -7.57 49.71 -3.35
C ALA A 312 -8.54 50.33 -2.32
N ALA A 313 -8.79 49.68 -1.18
CA ALA A 313 -9.69 50.16 -0.15
C ALA A 313 -9.03 51.16 0.82
N THR A 314 -7.70 51.24 0.84
CA THR A 314 -6.93 52.06 1.76
C THR A 314 -6.77 53.49 1.24
N THR A 315 -6.79 54.47 2.16
CA THR A 315 -6.55 55.88 1.82
C THR A 315 -5.08 56.20 2.00
N TYR A 316 -4.47 56.75 0.96
CA TYR A 316 -3.08 57.19 0.95
C TYR A 316 -3.00 58.71 0.84
N VAL A 317 -2.02 59.30 1.51
CA VAL A 317 -1.72 60.74 1.45
C VAL A 317 -0.30 60.97 0.96
N GLU A 318 0.04 62.23 0.65
CA GLU A 318 1.36 62.62 0.14
C GLU A 318 2.50 62.00 0.97
N GLY A 319 3.44 61.33 0.29
CA GLY A 319 4.59 60.67 0.89
C GLY A 319 4.34 59.25 1.41
N ASN A 320 3.11 58.72 1.34
CA ASN A 320 2.88 57.29 1.61
C ASN A 320 3.46 56.44 0.48
N GLN A 321 4.17 55.37 0.85
CA GLN A 321 4.74 54.42 -0.09
C GLN A 321 4.02 53.08 -0.01
N VAL A 322 3.89 52.42 -1.17
CA VAL A 322 3.29 51.09 -1.32
C VAL A 322 4.07 50.26 -2.34
N SER A 323 4.02 48.93 -2.24
CA SER A 323 4.47 48.03 -3.31
C SER A 323 3.30 47.61 -4.20
N HIS A 324 3.49 47.67 -5.52
CA HIS A 324 2.52 47.22 -6.54
C HIS A 324 3.25 46.96 -7.87
N ASP A 325 2.94 45.85 -8.56
CA ASP A 325 3.55 45.45 -9.85
C ASP A 325 5.08 45.59 -9.89
N GLY A 326 5.77 44.98 -8.92
CA GLY A 326 7.24 44.96 -8.90
C GLY A 326 7.90 46.33 -8.72
N ALA A 327 7.17 47.34 -8.20
CA ALA A 327 7.69 48.68 -7.97
C ALA A 327 7.20 49.27 -6.65
N THR A 328 8.02 50.16 -6.06
CA THR A 328 7.62 51.00 -4.93
C THR A 328 7.07 52.31 -5.50
N TRP A 329 5.85 52.66 -5.09
CA TRP A 329 5.15 53.85 -5.54
C TRP A 329 4.90 54.78 -4.37
N GLU A 330 5.09 56.08 -4.57
CA GLU A 330 4.79 57.12 -3.60
C GLU A 330 3.61 57.96 -4.06
N ALA A 331 2.64 58.16 -3.16
CA ALA A 331 1.50 59.00 -3.41
C ALA A 331 1.92 60.48 -3.42
N GLY A 332 1.58 61.21 -4.48
CA GLY A 332 1.83 62.65 -4.58
C GLY A 332 0.79 63.51 -3.86
N TRP A 333 -0.40 62.97 -3.61
CA TRP A 333 -1.49 63.61 -2.86
C TRP A 333 -2.50 62.55 -2.41
N TRP A 334 -3.63 62.99 -1.84
CA TRP A 334 -4.71 62.11 -1.41
C TRP A 334 -5.20 61.20 -2.54
N THR A 335 -5.24 59.89 -2.32
CA THR A 335 -5.82 58.90 -3.23
C THR A 335 -6.45 57.73 -2.49
N ARG A 336 -7.44 57.09 -3.12
CA ARG A 336 -8.06 55.85 -2.69
C ARG A 336 -8.63 55.14 -3.92
N GLY A 337 -8.16 53.91 -4.17
CA GLY A 337 -8.63 53.10 -5.29
C GLY A 337 -7.97 53.40 -6.64
N ASP A 338 -7.15 54.44 -6.76
CA ASP A 338 -6.32 54.64 -7.96
C ASP A 338 -5.14 53.65 -7.91
N GLU A 339 -5.02 52.79 -8.92
CA GLU A 339 -4.01 51.73 -8.97
C GLU A 339 -2.63 52.29 -9.41
N PRO A 340 -1.54 52.04 -8.65
CA PRO A 340 -0.21 52.47 -9.03
C PRO A 340 0.18 51.92 -10.41
N GLY A 341 0.88 52.73 -11.21
CA GLY A 341 1.22 52.39 -12.61
C GLY A 341 0.15 52.70 -13.65
N THR A 342 -1.12 52.90 -13.26
CA THR A 342 -2.22 53.16 -14.22
C THR A 342 -2.51 54.64 -14.45
N THR A 343 -2.01 55.54 -13.59
CA THR A 343 -2.40 56.95 -13.57
C THR A 343 -1.60 57.87 -14.50
N GLY A 344 -0.71 57.31 -15.32
CA GLY A 344 0.14 58.05 -16.25
C GLY A 344 1.29 58.84 -15.59
N GLU A 345 2.14 59.45 -16.40
CA GLU A 345 3.39 60.13 -15.98
C GLU A 345 3.19 61.29 -14.99
N TRP A 346 2.00 61.92 -15.03
CA TRP A 346 1.60 63.01 -14.14
C TRP A 346 0.49 62.63 -13.17
N GLY A 347 0.31 61.32 -12.95
CA GLY A 347 -0.69 60.75 -12.06
C GLY A 347 -0.34 60.85 -10.57
N VAL A 348 -1.23 60.31 -9.73
CA VAL A 348 -1.07 60.39 -8.27
C VAL A 348 0.05 59.49 -7.73
N TRP A 349 0.42 58.44 -8.44
CA TRP A 349 1.50 57.53 -8.05
C TRP A 349 2.79 57.85 -8.81
N LYS A 350 3.85 58.19 -8.07
CA LYS A 350 5.19 58.33 -8.63
C LYS A 350 6.03 57.10 -8.29
N LYS A 351 6.62 56.49 -9.30
CA LYS A 351 7.54 55.37 -9.12
C LYS A 351 8.81 55.87 -8.41
N VAL A 352 9.10 55.31 -7.24
CA VAL A 352 10.27 55.65 -6.41
C VAL A 352 11.45 54.75 -6.76
N SER A 353 11.19 53.45 -6.87
CA SER A 353 12.17 52.45 -7.24
C SER A 353 11.48 51.25 -7.88
N ASP A 354 12.24 50.46 -8.62
CA ASP A 354 11.87 49.06 -8.81
C ASP A 354 11.89 48.37 -7.43
N SER A 355 10.98 47.43 -7.21
CA SER A 355 10.77 46.75 -5.95
C SER A 355 10.63 45.26 -6.24
N SER A 356 11.57 44.47 -5.75
CA SER A 356 11.50 43.00 -5.84
C SER A 356 10.38 42.38 -4.98
N CYS A 357 9.48 43.19 -4.41
CA CYS A 357 8.46 42.79 -3.45
C CYS A 357 7.16 42.31 -4.10
N GLY A 358 7.02 42.43 -5.41
CA GLY A 358 6.01 41.70 -6.18
C GLY A 358 6.67 40.44 -6.70
N GLY A 359 6.53 39.34 -5.96
CA GLY A 359 7.00 38.03 -6.39
C GLY A 359 6.21 37.58 -7.61
N GLU A 360 6.58 38.07 -8.77
CA GLU A 360 6.45 37.27 -9.97
C GLU A 360 7.51 36.17 -9.81
N THR A 361 7.05 34.92 -9.74
CA THR A 361 7.87 33.81 -10.22
C THR A 361 8.40 34.26 -11.57
N PRO A 362 9.73 34.31 -11.80
CA PRO A 362 10.21 34.28 -13.17
C PRO A 362 9.43 33.16 -13.84
N ASP A 363 8.80 33.46 -14.99
CA ASP A 363 8.18 32.43 -15.82
C ASP A 363 9.18 31.26 -15.83
N PRO A 364 8.85 30.09 -15.24
CA PRO A 364 9.78 28.99 -15.29
C PRO A 364 10.08 28.84 -16.78
N GLU A 365 11.35 28.91 -17.17
CA GLU A 365 11.73 28.17 -18.37
C GLU A 365 11.09 26.80 -18.15
N THR A 366 10.11 26.48 -19.00
CA THR A 366 9.15 25.41 -18.73
C THR A 366 9.94 24.21 -18.25
N ASP A 367 9.77 23.81 -16.98
CA ASP A 367 10.59 22.77 -16.35
C ASP A 367 10.76 21.61 -17.33
N LEU A 368 11.99 21.14 -17.53
CA LEU A 368 12.26 20.14 -18.55
C LEU A 368 11.42 18.88 -18.30
N GLU A 369 10.44 18.65 -19.16
CA GLU A 369 9.46 17.58 -19.05
C GLU A 369 9.62 16.58 -20.19
N MET A 370 9.58 15.30 -19.85
CA MET A 370 9.56 14.20 -20.81
C MET A 370 8.48 13.19 -20.42
N THR A 371 7.64 12.84 -21.38
CA THR A 371 6.59 11.84 -21.23
C THR A 371 6.91 10.60 -22.08
N VAL A 372 6.68 9.43 -21.49
CA VAL A 372 6.83 8.14 -22.15
C VAL A 372 5.49 7.42 -22.09
N THR A 373 4.94 7.07 -23.25
CA THR A 373 3.66 6.37 -23.38
C THR A 373 3.80 5.14 -24.27
N GLY A 374 2.87 4.20 -24.19
CA GLY A 374 2.87 2.98 -25.00
C GLY A 374 3.55 1.75 -24.36
N LEU A 375 4.16 1.92 -23.18
CA LEU A 375 4.63 0.77 -22.38
C LEU A 375 3.43 0.04 -21.77
N ALA A 376 3.29 -1.25 -22.09
CA ALA A 376 2.32 -2.13 -21.46
C ALA A 376 2.86 -2.66 -20.13
N SER A 377 1.98 -2.97 -19.18
CA SER A 377 2.39 -3.61 -17.92
C SER A 377 2.90 -5.03 -18.11
N GLU A 378 2.54 -5.68 -19.23
CA GLU A 378 2.90 -7.05 -19.53
C GLU A 378 3.19 -7.26 -21.03
N TYR A 379 4.15 -8.13 -21.34
CA TYR A 379 4.52 -8.55 -22.68
C TYR A 379 4.67 -10.07 -22.74
N VAL A 380 4.36 -10.65 -23.90
CA VAL A 380 4.62 -12.05 -24.20
C VAL A 380 5.82 -12.12 -25.12
N ALA A 381 6.83 -12.91 -24.77
CA ALA A 381 8.02 -13.09 -25.61
C ALA A 381 7.63 -13.89 -26.86
N ALA A 382 7.54 -13.25 -28.03
CA ALA A 382 7.23 -13.92 -29.29
C ALA A 382 8.52 -14.41 -29.96
N ASN A 383 8.71 -15.72 -30.09
CA ASN A 383 9.96 -16.37 -30.50
C ASN A 383 11.19 -15.89 -29.70
N GLY A 384 11.00 -15.63 -28.39
CA GLY A 384 12.06 -15.10 -27.53
C GLY A 384 12.33 -13.60 -27.66
N SER A 385 11.57 -12.86 -28.47
CA SER A 385 11.69 -11.40 -28.59
C SER A 385 10.49 -10.66 -27.98
N VAL A 386 10.74 -9.52 -27.34
CA VAL A 386 9.71 -8.58 -26.88
C VAL A 386 9.88 -7.22 -27.55
N ASN A 387 8.82 -6.71 -28.17
CA ASN A 387 8.84 -5.40 -28.84
C ASN A 387 8.11 -4.34 -28.02
N LEU A 388 8.86 -3.40 -27.47
CA LEU A 388 8.31 -2.24 -26.75
C LEU A 388 8.01 -1.13 -27.77
N SER A 389 6.73 -0.82 -27.99
CA SER A 389 6.31 0.29 -28.86
C SER A 389 6.07 1.53 -28.00
N LEU A 390 7.01 2.46 -28.01
CA LEU A 390 7.00 3.63 -27.13
C LEU A 390 6.77 4.91 -27.93
N SER A 391 6.08 5.88 -27.34
CA SER A 391 5.98 7.25 -27.84
C SER A 391 6.57 8.18 -26.79
N LEU A 392 7.67 8.83 -27.17
CA LEU A 392 8.39 9.80 -26.36
C LEU A 392 7.95 11.20 -26.78
N ALA A 393 7.65 12.08 -25.84
CA ALA A 393 7.42 13.50 -26.11
C ALA A 393 8.10 14.36 -25.04
N ALA A 394 8.67 15.49 -25.43
CA ALA A 394 9.28 16.44 -24.53
C ALA A 394 8.86 17.87 -24.88
N ASN A 395 8.92 18.77 -23.89
CA ASN A 395 8.68 20.21 -24.10
C ASN A 395 9.87 20.92 -24.76
N GLU A 396 11.07 20.32 -24.72
CA GLU A 396 12.28 20.82 -25.37
C GLU A 396 13.05 19.71 -26.13
N ALA A 397 14.06 20.11 -26.91
CA ALA A 397 14.88 19.16 -27.65
C ALA A 397 15.86 18.41 -26.74
N LEU A 398 15.77 17.08 -26.75
CA LEU A 398 16.53 16.17 -25.89
C LEU A 398 17.36 15.16 -26.69
N ASP A 399 18.58 14.90 -26.22
CA ASP A 399 19.29 13.68 -26.53
C ASP A 399 18.88 12.60 -25.52
N VAL A 400 18.03 11.66 -25.97
CA VAL A 400 17.40 10.65 -25.13
C VAL A 400 18.11 9.30 -25.26
N THR A 401 18.43 8.68 -24.13
CA THR A 401 18.88 7.28 -24.04
C THR A 401 17.77 6.45 -23.40
N VAL A 402 17.28 5.45 -24.12
CA VAL A 402 16.24 4.51 -23.69
C VAL A 402 16.91 3.18 -23.39
N MET A 403 16.71 2.61 -22.22
CA MET A 403 17.34 1.38 -21.76
C MET A 403 16.28 0.43 -21.23
N ALA A 404 16.33 -0.83 -21.67
CA ALA A 404 15.62 -1.93 -21.05
C ALA A 404 16.61 -2.70 -20.18
N LEU A 405 16.28 -2.88 -18.90
CA LEU A 405 17.07 -3.60 -17.91
C LEU A 405 16.32 -4.86 -17.47
N ASP A 406 17.04 -5.97 -17.29
CA ASP A 406 16.49 -7.17 -16.67
C ASP A 406 16.40 -7.05 -15.14
N SER A 407 15.90 -8.10 -14.48
CA SER A 407 15.77 -8.16 -13.01
C SER A 407 17.09 -8.08 -12.25
N SER A 408 18.23 -8.18 -12.94
CA SER A 408 19.57 -8.01 -12.38
C SER A 408 20.15 -6.62 -12.71
N ASN A 409 19.32 -5.68 -13.17
CA ASN A 409 19.71 -4.35 -13.64
C ASN A 409 20.75 -4.38 -14.77
N THR A 410 20.82 -5.47 -15.53
CA THR A 410 21.69 -5.55 -16.71
C THR A 410 20.95 -4.99 -17.91
N VAL A 411 21.61 -4.10 -18.66
CA VAL A 411 21.06 -3.50 -19.87
C VAL A 411 20.93 -4.57 -20.94
N VAL A 412 19.71 -4.99 -21.23
CA VAL A 412 19.41 -6.01 -22.24
C VAL A 412 19.23 -5.41 -23.63
N ASN A 413 18.77 -4.15 -23.71
CA ASN A 413 18.85 -3.36 -24.93
C ASN A 413 18.84 -1.85 -24.61
N GLN A 414 19.37 -1.05 -25.53
CA GLN A 414 19.31 0.40 -25.45
C GLN A 414 19.16 1.05 -26.83
N ALA A 415 18.55 2.23 -26.88
CA ALA A 415 18.44 3.06 -28.07
C ALA A 415 18.76 4.52 -27.73
N GLN A 416 19.39 5.22 -28.68
CA GLN A 416 19.59 6.67 -28.60
C GLN A 416 18.67 7.37 -29.59
N VAL A 417 18.03 8.44 -29.12
CA VAL A 417 16.99 9.15 -29.83
C VAL A 417 17.21 10.64 -29.65
N ASN A 418 17.54 11.34 -30.72
CA ASN A 418 17.36 12.79 -30.74
C ASN A 418 15.86 13.08 -30.88
N LEU A 419 15.29 13.72 -29.86
CA LEU A 419 13.87 14.04 -29.70
C LEU A 419 13.70 15.55 -29.77
N VAL A 420 12.91 16.05 -30.73
CA VAL A 420 12.67 17.49 -30.92
C VAL A 420 11.22 17.87 -30.59
N ASP A 421 10.32 16.89 -30.62
CA ASP A 421 8.90 17.02 -30.33
C ASP A 421 8.35 15.67 -29.80
N THR A 422 7.64 14.90 -30.63
CA THR A 422 7.10 13.58 -30.30
C THR A 422 7.66 12.55 -31.28
N LYS A 423 8.20 11.45 -30.76
CA LYS A 423 8.79 10.39 -31.57
C LYS A 423 8.38 9.02 -31.09
N ALA A 424 7.81 8.24 -32.01
CA ALA A 424 7.58 6.82 -31.79
C ALA A 424 8.87 6.04 -32.04
N ILE A 425 9.17 5.10 -31.13
CA ILE A 425 10.30 4.20 -31.23
C ILE A 425 9.87 2.77 -30.93
N THR A 426 10.66 1.81 -31.41
CA THR A 426 10.52 0.41 -31.04
C THR A 426 11.84 -0.06 -30.43
N LEU A 427 11.78 -0.60 -29.22
CA LEU A 427 12.91 -1.25 -28.55
C LEU A 427 12.65 -2.75 -28.49
N GLU A 428 13.48 -3.55 -29.15
CA GLU A 428 13.33 -5.00 -29.23
C GLU A 428 14.26 -5.71 -28.23
N ILE A 429 13.73 -6.39 -27.24
CA ILE A 429 14.53 -7.22 -26.33
C ILE A 429 14.66 -8.61 -26.96
N TYR A 430 15.87 -9.00 -27.35
CA TYR A 430 16.17 -10.34 -27.86
C TYR A 430 16.43 -11.32 -26.72
N ASP A 431 16.10 -12.59 -26.94
CA ASP A 431 16.24 -13.69 -25.96
C ASP A 431 15.65 -13.36 -24.58
N ALA A 432 14.53 -12.63 -24.58
CA ALA A 432 13.82 -12.19 -23.39
C ALA A 432 13.41 -13.38 -22.52
N GLN A 433 13.85 -13.36 -21.26
CA GLN A 433 13.51 -14.36 -20.26
C GLN A 433 12.20 -13.98 -19.57
N VAL A 434 11.53 -14.95 -18.95
CA VAL A 434 10.37 -14.68 -18.12
C VAL A 434 10.83 -13.96 -16.86
N GLY A 435 10.21 -12.82 -16.56
CA GLY A 435 10.60 -12.05 -15.39
C GLY A 435 10.25 -10.58 -15.48
N GLN A 436 10.58 -9.85 -14.41
CA GLN A 436 10.43 -8.41 -14.33
C GLN A 436 11.57 -7.72 -15.09
N TYR A 437 11.21 -6.69 -15.84
CA TYR A 437 12.12 -5.79 -16.54
C TYR A 437 11.80 -4.35 -16.15
N THR A 438 12.77 -3.47 -16.31
CA THR A 438 12.62 -2.03 -16.07
C THR A 438 12.98 -1.27 -17.35
N LEU A 439 12.10 -0.38 -17.79
CA LEU A 439 12.41 0.63 -18.80
C LEU A 439 12.90 1.88 -18.10
N GLU A 440 14.13 2.30 -18.39
CA GLU A 440 14.70 3.57 -17.96
C GLU A 440 14.93 4.45 -19.18
N VAL A 441 14.47 5.70 -19.13
CA VAL A 441 14.61 6.67 -20.21
C VAL A 441 15.20 7.94 -19.65
N THR A 442 16.37 8.33 -20.14
CA THR A 442 17.10 9.51 -19.69
C THR A 442 17.24 10.49 -20.85
N GLY A 443 16.64 11.67 -20.74
CA GLY A 443 16.79 12.78 -21.67
C GLY A 443 17.79 13.79 -21.16
N SER A 444 18.69 14.28 -22.02
CA SER A 444 19.62 15.36 -21.71
C SER A 444 19.42 16.52 -22.68
N ALA A 445 19.21 17.73 -22.14
CA ALA A 445 19.11 18.97 -22.89
C ALA A 445 20.51 19.54 -23.20
N ALA A 446 20.57 20.49 -24.14
CA ALA A 446 21.85 21.05 -24.63
C ALA A 446 22.60 21.90 -23.59
N ASP A 447 21.89 22.41 -22.60
CA ASP A 447 22.40 23.15 -21.43
C ASP A 447 22.89 22.23 -20.29
N GLY A 448 22.67 20.92 -20.41
CA GLY A 448 23.07 19.91 -19.44
C GLY A 448 21.99 19.49 -18.44
N GLU A 449 20.77 20.02 -18.54
CA GLU A 449 19.65 19.51 -17.75
C GLU A 449 19.29 18.08 -18.15
N MET A 450 18.80 17.29 -17.18
CA MET A 450 18.43 15.90 -17.40
C MET A 450 17.07 15.58 -16.80
N VAL A 451 16.29 14.77 -17.52
CA VAL A 451 15.00 14.24 -17.09
C VAL A 451 15.00 12.71 -17.21
N VAL A 452 14.50 12.02 -16.20
CA VAL A 452 14.50 10.55 -16.13
C VAL A 452 13.10 10.01 -15.92
N PHE A 453 12.72 9.03 -16.74
CA PHE A 453 11.51 8.22 -16.59
C PHE A 453 11.91 6.77 -16.30
N SER A 454 11.24 6.13 -15.34
CA SER A 454 11.47 4.72 -15.01
C SER A 454 10.15 4.00 -14.73
N GLN A 455 9.94 2.85 -15.37
CA GLN A 455 8.76 2.02 -15.17
C GLN A 455 9.06 0.53 -15.41
N SER A 456 8.53 -0.34 -14.55
CA SER A 456 8.68 -1.79 -14.67
C SER A 456 7.55 -2.44 -15.48
N PHE A 457 7.86 -3.56 -16.14
CA PHE A 457 6.92 -4.39 -16.90
C PHE A 457 7.30 -5.88 -16.81
N LEU A 458 6.33 -6.77 -16.99
CA LEU A 458 6.51 -8.22 -16.86
C LEU A 458 6.57 -8.91 -18.22
N VAL A 459 7.57 -9.76 -18.45
CA VAL A 459 7.64 -10.65 -19.62
C VAL A 459 7.17 -12.06 -19.24
N LYS A 460 6.26 -12.63 -20.05
CA LYS A 460 5.65 -13.97 -19.88
C LYS A 460 6.01 -14.91 -21.04
N GLU A 461 5.93 -16.23 -20.81
CA GLU A 461 6.19 -17.25 -21.84
C GLU A 461 5.19 -17.20 -23.00
N GLU A 462 5.68 -17.50 -24.21
CA GLU A 462 4.86 -17.78 -25.39
C GLU A 462 4.11 -19.10 -25.21
N GLY A 463 2.97 -19.06 -24.52
CA GLY A 463 2.33 -20.32 -24.12
C GLY A 463 0.98 -20.24 -23.43
N THR A 464 0.38 -19.07 -23.29
CA THR A 464 -1.06 -18.98 -22.98
C THR A 464 -1.77 -18.19 -24.07
N VAL A 465 -2.04 -18.90 -25.17
CA VAL A 465 -3.02 -18.47 -26.16
C VAL A 465 -4.31 -18.03 -25.46
N THR A 466 -4.83 -16.87 -25.85
CA THR A 466 -6.26 -16.55 -25.81
C THR A 466 -7.08 -17.78 -26.18
N PRO A 467 -8.08 -18.21 -25.38
CA PRO A 467 -8.99 -19.25 -25.82
C PRO A 467 -9.87 -18.73 -26.98
N PRO A 468 -10.14 -19.53 -28.02
CA PRO A 468 -10.98 -19.15 -29.16
C PRO A 468 -12.48 -19.14 -28.78
N PRO A 469 -13.35 -18.55 -29.63
CA PRO A 469 -14.47 -17.71 -29.24
C PRO A 469 -15.48 -18.46 -28.39
N SER A 470 -15.61 -18.08 -27.12
CA SER A 470 -16.88 -18.20 -26.44
C SER A 470 -17.77 -17.04 -26.90
N ASP A 471 -19.05 -17.29 -27.15
CA ASP A 471 -20.09 -16.28 -27.40
C ASP A 471 -20.34 -15.32 -26.21
N ILE A 472 -19.34 -15.18 -25.32
CA ILE A 472 -19.37 -14.45 -24.06
C ILE A 472 -18.67 -13.11 -24.32
N PRO A 473 -19.41 -12.00 -24.43
CA PRO A 473 -18.85 -10.69 -24.73
C PRO A 473 -18.00 -10.16 -23.57
N PRO A 474 -17.05 -9.23 -23.81
CA PRO A 474 -16.38 -8.53 -22.73
C PRO A 474 -17.37 -7.72 -21.88
N TYR A 475 -17.03 -7.54 -20.61
CA TYR A 475 -17.80 -6.67 -19.72
C TYR A 475 -17.85 -5.22 -20.25
N GLN A 476 -19.04 -4.62 -20.23
CA GLN A 476 -19.28 -3.24 -20.62
C GLN A 476 -20.15 -2.54 -19.57
N ALA A 477 -19.55 -1.58 -18.87
CA ALA A 477 -20.25 -0.76 -17.89
C ALA A 477 -21.45 -0.01 -18.51
N GLY A 478 -22.54 0.08 -17.76
CA GLY A 478 -23.82 0.64 -18.18
C GLY A 478 -24.76 -0.35 -18.89
N THR A 479 -24.30 -1.57 -19.17
CA THR A 479 -25.15 -2.61 -19.78
C THR A 479 -26.02 -3.27 -18.70
N ASN A 480 -27.33 -3.38 -18.94
CA ASN A 480 -28.26 -4.03 -18.02
C ASN A 480 -28.15 -5.57 -18.08
N TYR A 481 -27.15 -6.11 -17.40
CA TYR A 481 -26.96 -7.55 -17.22
C TYR A 481 -28.05 -8.17 -16.33
N GLN A 482 -28.52 -9.36 -16.71
CA GLN A 482 -29.41 -10.19 -15.93
C GLN A 482 -28.62 -11.23 -15.13
N ALA A 483 -29.23 -11.74 -14.06
CA ALA A 483 -28.65 -12.83 -13.29
C ALA A 483 -28.39 -14.05 -14.19
N GLY A 484 -27.16 -14.57 -14.15
CA GLY A 484 -26.72 -15.66 -15.03
C GLY A 484 -26.08 -15.21 -16.35
N ASP A 485 -26.13 -13.92 -16.71
CA ASP A 485 -25.41 -13.41 -17.88
C ASP A 485 -23.90 -13.55 -17.68
N ARG A 486 -23.21 -13.94 -18.75
CA ARG A 486 -21.77 -14.18 -18.72
C ARG A 486 -21.03 -13.10 -19.49
N VAL A 487 -19.91 -12.66 -18.94
CA VAL A 487 -18.99 -11.70 -19.58
C VAL A 487 -17.54 -12.12 -19.35
N LEU A 488 -16.64 -11.60 -20.17
CA LEU A 488 -15.20 -11.68 -19.91
C LEU A 488 -14.76 -10.51 -19.02
N GLY A 489 -14.01 -10.81 -17.95
CA GLY A 489 -13.38 -9.82 -17.09
C GLY A 489 -12.02 -9.34 -17.62
N ALA A 490 -11.42 -8.35 -16.96
CA ALA A 490 -10.14 -7.76 -17.39
C ALA A 490 -8.97 -8.76 -17.41
N ASP A 491 -9.07 -9.87 -16.67
CA ASP A 491 -8.12 -10.99 -16.65
C ASP A 491 -8.45 -12.09 -17.67
N ASN A 492 -9.36 -11.84 -18.61
CA ASN A 492 -9.86 -12.76 -19.64
C ASN A 492 -10.53 -14.04 -19.10
N ALA A 493 -10.87 -14.10 -17.82
CA ALA A 493 -11.70 -15.17 -17.28
C ALA A 493 -13.20 -14.89 -17.51
N VAL A 494 -14.03 -15.93 -17.43
CA VAL A 494 -15.49 -15.82 -17.56
C VAL A 494 -16.10 -15.52 -16.20
N TYR A 495 -17.02 -14.55 -16.18
CA TYR A 495 -17.73 -14.11 -14.99
C TYR A 495 -19.23 -14.17 -15.24
N GLU A 496 -19.97 -14.68 -14.26
CA GLU A 496 -21.43 -14.79 -14.30
C GLU A 496 -22.07 -13.79 -13.32
N CYS A 497 -23.02 -12.98 -13.81
CA CYS A 497 -23.69 -11.97 -12.99
C CYS A 497 -24.55 -12.65 -11.93
N LYS A 498 -24.41 -12.21 -10.67
CA LYS A 498 -25.09 -12.81 -9.52
C LYS A 498 -26.60 -12.49 -9.49
N PRO A 499 -27.41 -13.36 -8.87
CA PRO A 499 -28.84 -13.13 -8.69
C PRO A 499 -29.15 -11.96 -7.74
N TRP A 500 -30.41 -11.52 -7.74
CA TRP A 500 -30.90 -10.44 -6.88
C TRP A 500 -30.55 -10.70 -5.40
N PRO A 501 -30.10 -9.69 -4.62
CA PRO A 501 -30.21 -8.25 -4.87
C PRO A 501 -29.07 -7.60 -5.66
N THR A 502 -27.99 -8.32 -5.98
CA THR A 502 -26.76 -7.70 -6.52
C THR A 502 -26.72 -7.59 -8.04
N THR A 503 -27.70 -8.16 -8.75
CA THR A 503 -27.81 -8.11 -10.22
C THR A 503 -27.72 -6.69 -10.80
N ALA A 504 -28.28 -5.69 -10.11
CA ALA A 504 -28.20 -4.29 -10.57
C ALA A 504 -26.77 -3.72 -10.55
N TRP A 505 -25.89 -4.29 -9.72
CA TRP A 505 -24.49 -3.87 -9.62
C TRP A 505 -23.64 -4.43 -10.76
N CYS A 506 -24.08 -5.50 -11.42
CA CYS A 506 -23.41 -6.02 -12.60
C CYS A 506 -23.30 -4.96 -13.70
N ALA A 507 -24.21 -3.98 -13.78
CA ALA A 507 -24.12 -2.89 -14.77
C ALA A 507 -23.11 -1.78 -14.38
N SER A 508 -22.60 -1.76 -13.15
CA SER A 508 -21.81 -0.65 -12.61
C SER A 508 -20.31 -0.87 -12.80
N ALA A 509 -19.59 0.15 -13.30
CA ALA A 509 -18.13 0.12 -13.44
C ALA A 509 -17.41 -0.16 -12.11
N SER A 510 -17.99 0.27 -10.99
CA SER A 510 -17.47 0.00 -9.64
C SER A 510 -17.47 -1.48 -9.26
N TYR A 511 -18.07 -2.35 -10.08
CA TYR A 511 -18.12 -3.80 -9.87
C TYR A 511 -17.59 -4.56 -11.10
N ALA A 512 -16.79 -3.91 -11.96
CA ALA A 512 -16.23 -4.53 -13.17
C ALA A 512 -15.41 -5.79 -12.86
N PRO A 513 -15.73 -6.96 -13.46
CA PRO A 513 -15.07 -8.23 -13.19
C PRO A 513 -13.57 -8.21 -13.46
N ALA A 514 -12.80 -8.66 -12.47
CA ALA A 514 -11.33 -8.68 -12.45
C ALA A 514 -10.61 -7.33 -12.46
N ASP A 515 -11.35 -6.22 -12.44
CA ASP A 515 -10.80 -4.86 -12.52
C ASP A 515 -11.07 -4.06 -11.23
N SER A 516 -12.26 -4.22 -10.64
CA SER A 516 -12.64 -3.56 -9.38
C SER A 516 -12.40 -4.42 -8.14
N LEU A 517 -11.94 -3.83 -7.03
CA LEU A 517 -11.86 -4.51 -5.73
C LEU A 517 -13.19 -5.12 -5.24
N TYR A 518 -14.33 -4.60 -5.73
CA TYR A 518 -15.68 -5.02 -5.33
C TYR A 518 -16.34 -5.98 -6.33
N TRP A 519 -15.67 -6.37 -7.42
CA TRP A 519 -16.31 -7.17 -8.47
C TRP A 519 -16.92 -8.48 -7.96
N LYS A 520 -16.32 -9.05 -6.90
CA LYS A 520 -16.78 -10.29 -6.25
C LYS A 520 -18.17 -10.16 -5.64
N GLU A 521 -18.70 -8.96 -5.43
CA GLU A 521 -20.04 -8.74 -4.90
C GLU A 521 -21.12 -8.87 -5.98
N ALA A 522 -20.80 -8.53 -7.22
CA ALA A 522 -21.74 -8.58 -8.36
C ALA A 522 -21.52 -9.78 -9.28
N TRP A 523 -20.30 -10.33 -9.33
CA TRP A 523 -19.91 -11.37 -10.28
C TRP A 523 -19.33 -12.60 -9.60
N THR A 524 -19.61 -13.76 -10.17
CA THR A 524 -18.98 -15.05 -9.83
C THR A 524 -18.00 -15.41 -10.94
N LYS A 525 -16.72 -15.58 -10.61
CA LYS A 525 -15.72 -16.10 -11.56
C LYS A 525 -15.98 -17.59 -11.79
N LEU A 526 -16.06 -18.02 -13.04
CA LEU A 526 -16.33 -19.41 -13.45
C LEU A 526 -15.05 -20.21 -13.72
#